data_AF-A0A4R4PLD2-F1
#
_entry.id   AF-A0A4R4PLD2-F1
#
_cell.length_a   1.000
_cell.length_b   1.000
_cell.length_c   1.000
_cell.angle_alpha   90.00
_cell.angle_beta   90.00
_cell.angle_gamma   90.00
#
_symmetry.space_group_name_H-M   'P 1'
#
loop_
_entity.id
_entity.type
_entity.pdbx_description
1 polymer ?
#
loop_
_entity_poly.entity_id
_entity_poly.type
_entity_poly.pdbx_seq_one_letter_code
_entity_poly.pdbx_strand_id
1 'polypeptide(L)'
;MSAVAVVVTFSAGAGTAVGWWDKPRPPRPGTVVPALPAGQANPMIATGVGIGANTPIYKTSGLGPTALNTTAPAGSEASYIDTAVFPGGTLPAGVTITEAQGINVLRRIGENLQAAGLTYADVYTMRVFLQNSSGAATADFAGWNRAYRQYFANTDLTTGKFIPVPLGT
;
A
#
# COMPACT_ATOMS: atom_id res chain seq x y z
N MET A 1 54.43 35.90 11.49
CA MET A 1 52.97 36.11 11.39
C MET A 1 52.37 34.80 10.93
N SER A 2 51.78 34.02 11.83
CA SER A 2 51.22 32.70 11.51
C SER A 2 49.75 32.86 11.14
N ALA A 3 49.37 32.42 9.94
CA ALA A 3 47.99 32.45 9.46
C ALA A 3 47.21 31.25 10.02
N VAL A 4 46.11 31.53 10.72
CA VAL A 4 45.15 30.51 11.17
C VAL A 4 44.13 30.29 10.06
N ALA A 5 44.11 29.09 9.50
CA ALA A 5 43.10 28.68 8.53
C ALA A 5 41.82 28.23 9.28
N VAL A 6 40.72 28.93 9.07
CA VAL A 6 39.39 28.54 9.54
C VAL A 6 38.82 27.53 8.55
N VAL A 7 38.70 26.28 8.98
CA VAL A 7 38.00 25.23 8.23
C VAL A 7 36.50 25.37 8.51
N VAL A 8 35.75 25.84 7.52
CA VAL A 8 34.28 25.84 7.54
C VAL A 8 33.82 24.46 7.07
N THR A 9 33.42 23.61 8.01
CA THR A 9 32.73 22.35 7.70
C THR A 9 31.27 22.63 7.35
N PHE A 10 30.91 22.46 6.08
CA PHE A 10 29.51 22.35 5.68
C PHE A 10 29.00 20.96 6.08
N SER A 11 28.22 20.89 7.16
CA SER A 11 27.37 19.75 7.42
C SER A 11 26.23 19.75 6.41
N ALA A 12 26.28 18.82 5.44
CA ALA A 12 25.12 18.51 4.61
C ALA A 12 24.02 17.95 5.54
N GLY A 13 23.06 18.81 5.91
CA GLY A 13 21.88 18.37 6.64
C GLY A 13 21.15 17.32 5.81
N ALA A 14 20.90 16.15 6.40
CA ALA A 14 19.97 15.18 5.84
C ALA A 14 18.64 15.91 5.64
N GLY A 15 18.26 16.16 4.39
CA GLY A 15 17.00 16.81 4.07
C GLY A 15 15.87 15.95 4.59
N THR A 16 15.23 16.37 5.68
CA THR A 16 13.90 15.88 6.02
C THR A 16 12.99 16.27 4.85
N ALA A 17 12.23 15.32 4.31
CA ALA A 17 11.21 15.62 3.33
C ALA A 17 10.23 16.62 3.96
N VAL A 18 10.40 17.90 3.64
CA VAL A 18 9.51 18.98 4.11
C VAL A 18 8.16 18.77 3.46
N GLY A 19 7.18 18.42 4.28
CA GLY A 19 5.83 18.20 3.81
C GLY A 19 5.13 19.51 3.51
N TRP A 20 4.14 19.47 2.62
CA TRP A 20 3.24 20.61 2.39
C TRP A 20 2.45 21.03 3.66
N TRP A 21 2.47 20.22 4.72
CA TRP A 21 1.84 20.48 6.01
C TRP A 21 2.66 21.38 6.95
N ASP A 22 3.96 21.55 6.75
CA ASP A 22 4.79 22.44 7.59
C ASP A 22 4.51 23.93 7.30
N LYS A 23 3.84 24.22 6.17
CA LYS A 23 3.23 25.51 5.81
C LYS A 23 1.95 25.24 5.03
N PRO A 24 0.77 25.17 5.68
CA PRO A 24 -0.45 24.67 5.06
C PRO A 24 -0.89 25.56 3.91
N ARG A 25 -0.45 25.21 2.69
CA ARG A 25 -1.05 25.68 1.46
C ARG A 25 -1.98 24.56 1.00
N PRO A 26 -3.22 24.88 0.59
CA PRO A 26 -4.09 23.87 0.02
C PRO A 26 -3.37 23.17 -1.15
N PRO A 27 -3.57 21.85 -1.35
CA PRO A 27 -3.04 21.16 -2.51
C PRO A 27 -3.44 21.87 -3.79
N ARG A 28 -2.57 21.83 -4.80
CA ARG A 28 -2.85 22.45 -6.09
C ARG A 28 -4.10 21.81 -6.72
N PRO A 29 -4.91 22.55 -7.48
CA PRO A 29 -6.03 21.97 -8.19
C PRO A 29 -5.61 20.78 -9.06
N GLY A 30 -6.43 19.73 -9.13
CA GLY A 30 -6.15 18.52 -9.89
C GLY A 30 -5.07 17.61 -9.28
N THR A 31 -4.67 17.84 -8.03
CA THR A 31 -3.65 17.01 -7.34
C THR A 31 -4.20 16.29 -6.11
N VAL A 32 -3.54 15.19 -5.77
CA VAL A 32 -3.67 14.48 -4.49
C VAL A 32 -2.29 14.41 -3.85
N VAL A 33 -2.18 14.81 -2.58
CA VAL A 33 -0.88 14.88 -1.89
C VAL A 33 -0.96 14.13 -0.56
N PRO A 34 -0.24 13.00 -0.40
CA PRO A 34 -0.19 12.30 0.88
C PRO A 34 0.55 13.14 1.93
N ALA A 35 0.09 13.07 3.18
CA ALA A 35 0.82 13.58 4.33
C ALA A 35 1.62 12.43 4.96
N LEU A 36 2.94 12.47 4.82
CA LEU A 36 3.81 11.39 5.32
C LEU A 36 4.20 11.67 6.78
N PRO A 37 4.36 10.65 7.63
CA PRO A 37 5.01 10.83 8.92
C PRO A 37 6.42 11.42 8.74
N ALA A 38 6.85 12.28 9.65
CA ALA A 38 8.16 12.93 9.57
C ALA A 38 9.29 11.88 9.46
N GLY A 39 10.19 12.07 8.49
CA GLY A 39 11.35 11.19 8.26
C GLY A 39 11.02 9.84 7.62
N GLN A 40 9.78 9.57 7.22
CA GLN A 40 9.39 8.30 6.60
C GLN A 40 9.27 8.44 5.08
N ALA A 41 10.13 7.72 4.34
CA ALA A 41 10.05 7.65 2.87
C ALA A 41 9.13 6.53 2.37
N ASN A 42 8.81 5.53 3.20
CA ASN A 42 7.87 4.45 2.86
C ASN A 42 7.02 4.02 4.07
N PRO A 43 6.15 4.91 4.58
CA PRO A 43 5.24 4.52 5.66
C PRO A 43 4.18 3.55 5.13
N MET A 44 3.74 2.61 5.98
CA MET A 44 2.60 1.76 5.67
C MET A 44 1.31 2.58 5.51
N ILE A 45 1.16 3.62 6.33
CA ILE A 45 -0.02 4.48 6.39
C ILE A 45 0.46 5.94 6.44
N ALA A 46 -0.01 6.75 5.50
CA ALA A 46 0.12 8.20 5.54
C ALA A 46 -0.74 8.78 6.68
N THR A 47 -0.31 9.88 7.30
CA THR A 47 -1.10 10.55 8.37
C THR A 47 -2.36 11.23 7.84
N GLY A 48 -2.43 11.44 6.53
CA GLY A 48 -3.60 11.97 5.86
C GLY A 48 -3.37 12.12 4.36
N VAL A 49 -4.34 12.69 3.67
CA VAL A 49 -4.26 13.05 2.26
C VAL A 49 -4.95 14.38 2.02
N GLY A 50 -4.28 15.27 1.32
CA GLY A 50 -4.88 16.49 0.78
C GLY A 50 -5.40 16.26 -0.63
N ILE A 51 -6.64 16.65 -0.91
CA ILE A 51 -7.24 16.60 -2.25
C ILE A 51 -7.42 18.05 -2.72
N GLY A 52 -6.78 18.40 -3.84
CA GLY A 52 -6.90 19.72 -4.45
C GLY A 52 -8.28 19.96 -5.05
N ALA A 53 -8.63 21.24 -5.27
CA ALA A 53 -9.84 21.59 -6.00
C ALA A 53 -9.85 20.97 -7.40
N ASN A 54 -11.03 20.65 -7.95
CA ASN A 54 -11.17 20.07 -9.30
C ASN A 54 -10.42 18.74 -9.52
N THR A 55 -10.07 18.02 -8.46
CA THR A 55 -9.56 16.65 -8.58
C THR A 55 -10.73 15.67 -8.71
N PRO A 56 -10.83 14.87 -9.79
CA PRO A 56 -11.90 13.90 -9.95
C PRO A 56 -11.80 12.81 -8.89
N ILE A 57 -12.94 12.34 -8.40
CA ILE A 57 -13.03 11.25 -7.42
C ILE A 57 -13.74 10.07 -8.07
N TYR A 58 -13.03 8.95 -8.15
CA TYR A 58 -13.62 7.66 -8.48
C TYR A 58 -13.82 6.85 -7.19
N LYS A 59 -15.04 6.38 -6.96
CA LYS A 59 -15.39 5.60 -5.76
C LYS A 59 -16.00 4.28 -6.15
N THR A 60 -15.37 3.20 -5.70
CA THR A 60 -15.89 1.83 -5.89
C THR A 60 -16.92 1.50 -4.81
N SER A 61 -17.91 0.68 -5.13
CA SER A 61 -19.02 0.30 -4.22
C SER A 61 -18.67 -0.85 -3.26
N GLY A 62 -17.38 -1.15 -3.07
CA GLY A 62 -16.88 -2.32 -2.33
C GLY A 62 -16.50 -3.46 -3.27
N LEU A 63 -15.34 -4.07 -3.00
CA LEU A 63 -14.78 -5.18 -3.77
C LEU A 63 -14.32 -6.26 -2.80
N GLY A 64 -14.71 -7.50 -3.07
CA GLY A 64 -14.28 -8.69 -2.32
C GLY A 64 -13.41 -9.61 -3.19
N PRO A 65 -12.83 -10.67 -2.59
CA PRO A 65 -12.08 -11.65 -3.37
C PRO A 65 -13.04 -12.44 -4.26
N THR A 66 -12.56 -12.85 -5.43
CA THR A 66 -13.31 -13.75 -6.31
C THR A 66 -12.98 -15.20 -5.99
N ALA A 67 -13.95 -16.11 -6.04
CA ALA A 67 -13.72 -17.53 -5.83
C ALA A 67 -13.02 -18.16 -7.05
N LEU A 68 -11.68 -18.04 -7.11
CA LEU A 68 -10.84 -18.46 -8.24
C LEU A 68 -10.25 -19.87 -8.09
N ASN A 69 -10.30 -20.45 -6.88
CA ASN A 69 -9.81 -21.79 -6.61
C ASN A 69 -10.97 -22.79 -6.67
N THR A 70 -11.22 -23.34 -7.87
CA THR A 70 -12.32 -24.28 -8.13
C THR A 70 -12.07 -25.69 -7.61
N THR A 71 -10.87 -26.01 -7.13
CA THR A 71 -10.57 -27.32 -6.52
C THR A 71 -10.92 -27.34 -5.03
N ALA A 72 -11.05 -26.18 -4.39
CA ALA A 72 -11.52 -26.06 -3.02
C ALA A 72 -13.07 -26.16 -2.96
N PRO A 73 -13.64 -26.60 -1.83
CA PRO A 73 -15.08 -26.58 -1.63
C PRO A 73 -15.66 -25.18 -1.84
N ALA A 74 -16.79 -25.08 -2.55
CA ALA A 74 -17.45 -23.81 -2.83
C ALA A 74 -17.79 -23.07 -1.53
N GLY A 75 -17.44 -21.78 -1.47
CA GLY A 75 -17.67 -20.93 -0.28
C GLY A 75 -16.67 -21.12 0.85
N SER A 76 -15.74 -22.08 0.75
CA SER A 76 -14.63 -22.20 1.72
C SER A 76 -13.66 -21.03 1.59
N GLU A 77 -12.90 -20.74 2.65
CA GLU A 77 -11.85 -19.71 2.61
C GLU A 77 -10.83 -19.98 1.50
N ALA A 78 -10.50 -21.25 1.29
CA ALA A 78 -9.57 -21.68 0.26
C ALA A 78 -10.09 -21.43 -1.17
N SER A 79 -11.41 -21.33 -1.37
CA SER A 79 -11.98 -21.02 -2.69
C SER A 79 -11.62 -19.60 -3.17
N TYR A 80 -11.28 -18.69 -2.25
CA TYR A 80 -10.90 -17.30 -2.53
C TYR A 80 -9.38 -17.10 -2.72
N ILE A 81 -8.60 -18.17 -2.81
CA ILE A 81 -7.17 -18.08 -3.18
C ILE A 81 -7.07 -17.82 -4.68
N ASP A 82 -6.35 -16.76 -5.08
CA ASP A 82 -6.09 -16.46 -6.49
C ASP A 82 -5.09 -17.47 -7.06
N THR A 83 -5.57 -18.39 -7.89
CA THR A 83 -4.78 -19.49 -8.46
C THR A 83 -3.78 -19.03 -9.52
N ALA A 84 -3.87 -17.80 -10.01
CA ALA A 84 -2.84 -17.21 -10.85
C ALA A 84 -1.61 -16.77 -10.03
N VAL A 85 -1.78 -16.49 -8.73
CA VAL A 85 -0.69 -16.12 -7.82
C VAL A 85 -0.19 -17.33 -7.03
N PHE A 86 -1.12 -18.19 -6.60
CA PHE A 86 -0.84 -19.40 -5.84
C PHE A 86 -1.33 -20.62 -6.63
N PRO A 87 -0.51 -21.15 -7.56
CA PRO A 87 -0.90 -22.28 -8.40
C PRO A 87 -1.47 -23.45 -7.58
N GLY A 88 -2.59 -23.99 -8.06
CA GLY A 88 -3.32 -25.07 -7.37
C GLY A 88 -3.95 -24.67 -6.03
N GLY A 89 -4.01 -23.37 -5.70
CA GLY A 89 -4.51 -22.90 -4.41
C GLY A 89 -3.59 -23.23 -3.23
N THR A 90 -2.33 -23.58 -3.50
CA THR A 90 -1.37 -23.99 -2.48
C THR A 90 -0.59 -22.79 -1.97
N LEU A 91 -0.62 -22.57 -0.66
CA LEU A 91 0.08 -21.46 -0.02
C LEU A 91 1.51 -21.88 0.35
N PRO A 92 2.54 -21.07 -0.01
CA PRO A 92 3.89 -21.25 0.51
C PRO A 92 3.94 -21.19 2.03
N ALA A 93 5.01 -21.73 2.62
CA ALA A 93 5.24 -21.63 4.06
C ALA A 93 5.22 -20.16 4.51
N GLY A 94 4.55 -19.89 5.64
CA GLY A 94 4.41 -18.55 6.21
C GLY A 94 3.32 -17.68 5.58
N VAL A 95 2.77 -18.04 4.41
CA VAL A 95 1.66 -17.30 3.78
C VAL A 95 0.35 -17.69 4.43
N THR A 96 -0.37 -16.70 4.96
CA THR A 96 -1.67 -16.92 5.62
C THR A 96 -2.83 -16.87 4.64
N ILE A 97 -3.99 -17.40 5.04
CA ILE A 97 -5.20 -17.33 4.21
C ILE A 97 -5.64 -15.88 3.96
N THR A 98 -5.51 -15.01 4.96
CA THR A 98 -5.83 -13.57 4.85
C THR A 98 -4.89 -12.86 3.90
N GLU A 99 -3.60 -13.19 3.89
CA GLU A 99 -2.64 -12.66 2.92
C GLU A 99 -3.02 -13.08 1.49
N ALA A 100 -3.31 -14.37 1.29
CA ALA A 100 -3.68 -14.88 -0.03
C ALA A 100 -4.98 -14.27 -0.57
N GLN A 101 -6.02 -14.15 0.27
CA GLN A 101 -7.27 -13.49 -0.10
C GLN A 101 -7.11 -11.97 -0.27
N GLY A 102 -6.25 -11.34 0.53
CA GLY A 102 -5.89 -9.93 0.39
C GLY A 102 -5.31 -9.63 -0.99
N ILE A 103 -4.38 -10.48 -1.46
CA ILE A 103 -3.81 -10.37 -2.81
C ILE A 103 -4.90 -10.52 -3.89
N ASN A 104 -5.83 -11.46 -3.71
CA ASN A 104 -6.96 -11.60 -4.64
C ASN A 104 -7.80 -10.31 -4.72
N VAL A 105 -8.22 -9.76 -3.58
CA VAL A 105 -8.98 -8.49 -3.52
C VAL A 105 -8.22 -7.35 -4.19
N LEU A 106 -6.92 -7.22 -3.89
CA LEU A 106 -6.10 -6.15 -4.45
C LEU A 106 -5.98 -6.27 -5.97
N ARG A 107 -5.86 -7.49 -6.52
CA ARG A 107 -5.93 -7.72 -7.97
C ARG A 107 -7.28 -7.30 -8.57
N ARG A 108 -8.40 -7.58 -7.89
CA ARG A 108 -9.73 -7.13 -8.34
C ARG A 108 -9.87 -5.60 -8.32
N ILE A 109 -9.27 -4.94 -7.33
CA ILE A 109 -9.16 -3.48 -7.29
C ILE A 109 -8.38 -2.98 -8.52
N GLY A 110 -7.25 -3.60 -8.86
CA GLY A 110 -6.48 -3.24 -10.06
C GLY A 110 -7.27 -3.37 -11.35
N GLU A 111 -8.00 -4.46 -11.54
CA GLU A 111 -8.85 -4.68 -12.71
C GLU A 111 -9.97 -3.63 -12.81
N ASN A 112 -10.61 -3.32 -11.69
CA ASN A 112 -11.64 -2.29 -11.64
C ASN A 112 -11.09 -0.89 -11.97
N LEU A 113 -9.91 -0.54 -11.44
CA LEU A 113 -9.22 0.71 -11.78
C LEU A 113 -8.88 0.77 -13.27
N GLN A 114 -8.31 -0.31 -13.81
CA GLN A 114 -7.94 -0.38 -15.23
C GLN A 114 -9.17 -0.21 -16.14
N ALA A 115 -10.31 -0.80 -15.79
CA ALA A 115 -11.57 -0.62 -16.53
C ALA A 115 -12.06 0.84 -16.54
N ALA A 116 -11.65 1.65 -15.56
CA ALA A 116 -11.93 3.09 -15.48
C ALA A 116 -10.78 3.97 -16.04
N GLY A 117 -9.74 3.37 -16.63
CA GLY A 117 -8.56 4.10 -17.09
C GLY A 117 -7.64 4.60 -15.96
N LEU A 118 -7.74 4.01 -14.78
CA LEU A 118 -6.97 4.32 -13.58
C LEU A 118 -5.96 3.22 -13.25
N THR A 119 -5.05 3.51 -12.32
CA THR A 119 -4.00 2.61 -11.84
C THR A 119 -3.95 2.59 -10.31
N TYR A 120 -3.15 1.69 -9.72
CA TYR A 120 -2.93 1.69 -8.27
C TYR A 120 -2.34 3.03 -7.75
N ALA A 121 -1.60 3.77 -8.58
CA ALA A 121 -1.06 5.07 -8.18
C ALA A 121 -2.15 6.13 -7.94
N ASP A 122 -3.35 5.91 -8.48
CA ASP A 122 -4.50 6.82 -8.31
C ASP A 122 -5.30 6.53 -7.03
N VAL A 123 -4.98 5.45 -6.30
CA VAL A 123 -5.62 5.13 -5.02
C VAL A 123 -4.97 5.92 -3.89
N TYR A 124 -5.75 6.77 -3.25
CA TYR A 124 -5.29 7.60 -2.13
C TYR A 124 -6.02 7.33 -0.81
N THR A 125 -7.06 6.50 -0.83
CA THR A 125 -7.75 6.04 0.38
C THR A 125 -8.31 4.65 0.16
N MET A 126 -8.25 3.82 1.19
CA MET A 126 -8.81 2.48 1.18
C MET A 126 -9.44 2.21 2.53
N ARG A 127 -10.65 1.64 2.52
CA ARG A 127 -11.31 1.11 3.71
C ARG A 127 -11.37 -0.40 3.58
N VAL A 128 -10.84 -1.09 4.58
CA VAL A 128 -10.69 -2.54 4.58
C VAL A 128 -11.49 -3.09 5.75
N PHE A 129 -12.26 -4.13 5.47
CA PHE A 129 -12.98 -4.91 6.48
C PHE A 129 -12.41 -6.32 6.44
N LEU A 130 -11.86 -6.79 7.56
CA LEU A 130 -11.27 -8.12 7.67
C LEU A 130 -12.18 -9.02 8.49
N GLN A 131 -12.39 -10.22 7.98
CA GLN A 131 -12.95 -11.33 8.74
C GLN A 131 -11.80 -12.10 9.40
N ASN A 132 -12.05 -12.67 10.58
CA ASN A 132 -11.15 -13.65 11.16
C ASN A 132 -11.13 -14.91 10.27
N SER A 133 -9.95 -15.49 10.08
CA SER A 133 -9.84 -16.82 9.48
C SER A 133 -10.52 -17.87 10.38
N SER A 134 -10.92 -18.99 9.80
CA SER A 134 -11.55 -20.10 10.52
C SER A 134 -10.73 -20.52 11.74
N GLY A 135 -11.38 -20.53 12.90
CA GLY A 135 -10.76 -20.88 14.18
C GLY A 135 -9.92 -19.77 14.84
N ALA A 136 -9.71 -18.62 14.20
CA ALA A 136 -8.98 -17.51 14.78
C ALA A 136 -9.87 -16.59 15.63
N ALA A 137 -9.38 -16.22 16.81
CA ALA A 137 -10.06 -15.28 17.71
C ALA A 137 -9.98 -13.82 17.21
N THR A 138 -8.97 -13.48 16.41
CA THR A 138 -8.73 -12.12 15.90
C THR A 138 -8.41 -12.12 14.41
N ALA A 139 -8.65 -10.98 13.75
CA ALA A 139 -8.32 -10.80 12.35
C ALA A 139 -6.81 -10.77 12.14
N ASP A 140 -6.34 -11.32 11.02
CA ASP A 140 -4.92 -11.34 10.66
C ASP A 140 -4.52 -10.05 9.93
N PHE A 141 -4.30 -8.99 10.72
CA PHE A 141 -3.82 -7.71 10.20
C PHE A 141 -2.41 -7.81 9.59
N ALA A 142 -1.58 -8.74 10.09
CA ALA A 142 -0.22 -8.92 9.57
C ALA A 142 -0.24 -9.50 8.15
N GLY A 143 -1.07 -10.52 7.92
CA GLY A 143 -1.32 -11.08 6.59
C GLY A 143 -1.90 -10.06 5.62
N TRP A 144 -2.88 -9.26 6.06
CA TRP A 144 -3.39 -8.15 5.24
C TRP A 144 -2.27 -7.15 4.90
N ASN A 145 -1.45 -6.75 5.87
CA ASN A 145 -0.39 -5.77 5.64
C ASN A 145 0.67 -6.29 4.65
N ARG A 146 1.01 -7.58 4.69
CA ARG A 146 1.91 -8.19 3.70
C ARG A 146 1.29 -8.20 2.30
N ALA A 147 0.02 -8.57 2.18
CA ALA A 147 -0.72 -8.51 0.91
C ALA A 147 -0.79 -7.09 0.34
N TYR A 148 -1.18 -6.12 1.17
CA TYR A 148 -1.24 -4.70 0.81
C TYR A 148 0.11 -4.21 0.28
N ARG A 149 1.20 -4.60 0.94
CA ARG A 149 2.55 -4.22 0.55
C ARG A 149 3.02 -4.82 -0.77
N GLN A 150 2.32 -5.79 -1.34
CA GLN A 150 2.62 -6.22 -2.71
C GLN A 150 2.22 -5.16 -3.76
N TYR A 151 1.26 -4.29 -3.44
CA TYR A 151 0.66 -3.32 -4.39
C TYR A 151 0.87 -1.86 -3.99
N PHE A 152 0.93 -1.58 -2.70
CA PHE A 152 1.02 -0.24 -2.11
C PHE A 152 2.17 -0.18 -1.11
N ALA A 153 2.66 1.01 -0.76
CA ALA A 153 3.77 1.16 0.20
C ALA A 153 4.99 0.26 -0.11
N ASN A 154 5.24 0.02 -1.40
CA ASN A 154 6.33 -0.78 -1.95
C ASN A 154 7.28 0.07 -2.81
N THR A 155 7.20 1.39 -2.66
CA THR A 155 8.05 2.36 -3.34
C THR A 155 8.58 3.32 -2.30
N ASP A 156 9.89 3.57 -2.33
CA ASP A 156 10.51 4.63 -1.56
C ASP A 156 10.13 5.98 -2.21
N LEU A 157 9.38 6.82 -1.51
CA LEU A 157 8.86 8.07 -2.06
C LEU A 157 9.92 9.16 -2.21
N THR A 158 11.12 8.98 -1.64
CA THR A 158 12.25 9.91 -1.82
C THR A 158 13.05 9.56 -3.07
N THR A 159 13.24 8.27 -3.36
CA THR A 159 14.09 7.78 -4.45
C THR A 159 13.31 7.25 -5.65
N GLY A 160 12.00 7.02 -5.50
CA GLY A 160 11.14 6.39 -6.51
C GLY A 160 11.42 4.91 -6.73
N LYS A 161 12.29 4.28 -5.93
CA LYS A 161 12.71 2.89 -6.14
C LYS A 161 11.72 1.92 -5.51
N PHE A 162 11.48 0.81 -6.21
CA PHE A 162 10.74 -0.32 -5.67
C PHE A 162 11.47 -0.92 -4.45
N ILE A 163 10.70 -1.23 -3.42
CA ILE A 163 11.14 -1.91 -2.20
C ILE A 163 10.59 -3.33 -2.27
N PRO A 164 11.45 -4.37 -2.35
CA PRO A 164 11.01 -5.75 -2.32
C PRO A 164 10.20 -6.06 -1.06
N VAL A 165 9.07 -6.76 -1.23
CA VAL A 165 8.19 -7.18 -0.14
C VAL A 165 8.03 -8.70 -0.21
N PRO A 166 8.62 -9.46 0.72
CA PRO A 166 8.45 -10.91 0.73
C PRO A 166 7.00 -11.30 1.06
N LEU A 167 6.60 -12.46 0.55
CA LEU A 167 5.37 -13.14 1.00
C LEU A 167 5.66 -13.96 2.25
N GLY A 168 4.68 -14.05 3.13
CA GLY A 168 4.75 -14.86 4.35
C GLY A 168 5.72 -14.34 5.42
N THR A 169 5.86 -15.11 6.50
CA THR A 169 6.77 -14.87 7.63
C THR A 169 7.96 -15.81 7.64
#